data_AF-A0A1S8BD19-F1
#
_entry.id   AF-A0A1S8BD19-F1
#
_cell.length_a   1.000
_cell.length_b   1.000
_cell.length_c   1.000
_cell.angle_alpha   90.00
_cell.angle_beta   90.00
_cell.angle_gamma   90.00
#
_symmetry.space_group_name_H-M   'P 1'
#
loop_
_entity.id
_entity.type
_entity.pdbx_description
1 polymer ?
#
loop_
_entity_poly.entity_id
_entity_poly.type
_entity_poly.pdbx_seq_one_letter_code
_entity_poly.pdbx_strand_id
1 'polypeptide(L)'
;MGSIIALSGLNGHAFGSFKQRGASSFMWLRDALPKDFPQARIFVYGCDSKLINSKSFQETPDLSLNFSNHMSNIRSGSRQLILIGRSLCGLIVKEMKEIARDGKEPFSRDAAATLNSISALLFFGAPSEGLDNEVLELMVKDQPNDYLVKTLGRSSGVLRTQMVAFRRVFEESRFLTFWYYGTEMTPTPKQVRN
;
A
#
# COMPACT_ATOMS: atom_id res chain seq x y z
N MET A 1 22.78 -2.95 -6.05
CA MET A 1 22.26 -3.12 -4.67
C MET A 1 20.80 -2.71 -4.60
N GLY A 2 19.90 -3.63 -4.26
CA GLY A 2 18.45 -3.41 -4.33
C GLY A 2 17.86 -2.73 -3.09
N SER A 3 16.54 -2.55 -3.08
CA SER A 3 15.82 -2.22 -1.85
C SER A 3 14.46 -2.82 -1.76
N ILE A 4 14.00 -2.84 -0.53
CA ILE A 4 12.68 -3.29 -0.13
C ILE A 4 12.00 -2.09 0.54
N ILE A 5 10.82 -1.72 0.06
CA ILE A 5 10.00 -0.67 0.67
C ILE A 5 8.68 -1.30 1.08
N ALA A 6 8.38 -1.25 2.38
CA ALA A 6 7.16 -1.78 2.92
C ALA A 6 6.20 -0.66 3.33
N LEU A 7 4.97 -0.71 2.82
CA LEU A 7 3.95 0.30 3.03
C LEU A 7 2.92 -0.24 4.04
N SER A 8 2.67 0.50 5.12
CA SER A 8 1.68 0.14 6.14
C SER A 8 0.25 0.38 5.66
N GLY A 9 -0.70 -0.49 6.01
CA GLY A 9 -2.11 -0.34 5.61
C GLY A 9 -2.88 0.81 6.26
N LEU A 10 -4.18 0.87 5.97
CA LEU A 10 -5.15 1.83 6.52
C LEU A 10 -5.02 1.94 8.05
N ASN A 11 -4.99 3.17 8.56
CA ASN A 11 -4.79 3.48 9.98
C ASN A 11 -3.53 2.84 10.61
N GLY A 12 -2.56 2.45 9.79
CA GLY A 12 -1.36 1.74 10.21
C GLY A 12 -0.20 2.68 10.52
N HIS A 13 0.48 2.45 11.65
CA HIS A 13 1.76 3.08 11.92
C HIS A 13 2.86 2.40 11.10
N ALA A 14 3.68 3.17 10.36
CA ALA A 14 4.71 2.65 9.45
C ALA A 14 5.57 1.53 10.06
N PHE A 15 6.07 1.73 11.30
CA PHE A 15 6.84 0.71 12.01
C PHE A 15 5.96 -0.35 12.68
N GLY A 16 4.83 0.08 13.25
CA GLY A 16 3.97 -0.77 14.09
C GLY A 16 3.26 -1.86 13.28
N SER A 17 2.98 -1.57 12.00
CA SER A 17 2.38 -2.51 11.07
C SER A 17 3.28 -3.71 10.72
N PHE A 18 4.56 -3.69 11.06
CA PHE A 18 5.46 -4.82 10.81
C PHE A 18 6.05 -5.39 12.11
N LYS A 19 5.60 -4.89 13.25
CA LYS A 19 6.00 -5.39 14.57
C LYS A 19 5.28 -6.71 14.86
N GLN A 20 6.00 -7.66 15.45
CA GLN A 20 5.38 -8.90 15.93
C GLN A 20 4.38 -8.59 17.06
N ARG A 21 3.19 -9.18 16.96
CA ARG A 21 2.16 -9.03 17.98
C ARG A 21 2.63 -9.66 19.29
N GLY A 22 2.45 -8.94 20.40
CA GLY A 22 2.87 -9.39 21.73
C GLY A 22 4.37 -9.24 22.03
N ALA A 23 5.22 -8.91 21.06
CA ALA A 23 6.63 -8.64 21.30
C ALA A 23 6.87 -7.20 21.78
N SER A 24 7.86 -7.00 22.64
CA SER A 24 8.23 -5.68 23.18
C SER A 24 8.78 -4.75 22.10
N SER A 25 9.63 -5.24 21.19
CA SER A 25 10.27 -4.40 20.17
C SER A 25 10.54 -5.07 18.82
N PHE A 26 10.33 -6.38 18.69
CA PHE A 26 10.70 -7.13 17.48
C PHE A 26 9.87 -6.73 16.25
N MET A 27 10.55 -6.33 15.19
CA MET A 27 9.97 -5.89 13.92
C MET A 27 10.73 -6.57 12.77
N TRP A 28 10.07 -7.48 12.05
CA TRP A 28 10.76 -8.45 11.19
C TRP A 28 11.52 -7.82 10.01
N LEU A 29 11.05 -6.69 9.47
CA LEU A 29 11.78 -5.97 8.41
C LEU A 29 13.11 -5.38 8.92
N ARG A 30 13.21 -5.03 10.21
CA ARG A 30 14.43 -4.50 10.83
C ARG A 30 15.30 -5.60 11.43
N ASP A 31 14.70 -6.59 12.07
CA ASP A 31 15.43 -7.51 12.96
C ASP A 31 15.73 -8.89 12.33
N ALA A 32 14.96 -9.29 11.32
CA ALA A 32 15.14 -10.57 10.63
C ALA A 32 15.60 -10.38 9.17
N LEU A 33 14.89 -9.56 8.41
CA LEU A 33 15.12 -9.42 6.97
C LEU A 33 16.56 -9.00 6.57
N PRO A 34 17.29 -8.14 7.32
CA PRO A 34 18.69 -7.86 7.01
C PRO A 34 19.63 -9.04 7.15
N LYS A 35 19.26 -10.09 7.89
CA LYS A 35 20.10 -11.29 8.03
C LYS A 35 20.11 -12.10 6.74
N ASP A 36 18.96 -12.17 6.07
CA ASP A 36 18.81 -12.87 4.78
C ASP A 36 19.28 -11.99 3.61
N PHE A 37 19.11 -10.66 3.73
CA PHE A 37 19.49 -9.69 2.69
C PHE A 37 20.38 -8.58 3.28
N PRO A 38 21.65 -8.87 3.66
CA PRO A 38 22.53 -7.93 4.36
C PRO A 38 22.88 -6.69 3.53
N GLN A 39 22.74 -6.80 2.20
CA GLN A 39 22.99 -5.71 1.26
C GLN A 39 21.68 -5.05 0.78
N ALA A 40 20.51 -5.37 1.34
CA ALA A 40 19.28 -4.67 0.99
C ALA A 40 19.14 -3.40 1.84
N ARG A 41 18.80 -2.29 1.18
CA ARG A 41 18.28 -1.12 1.90
C ARG A 41 16.79 -1.31 2.15
N ILE A 42 16.37 -1.21 3.40
CA ILE A 42 14.99 -1.49 3.81
C ILE A 42 14.36 -0.20 4.32
N PHE A 43 13.19 0.14 3.78
CA PHE A 43 12.43 1.31 4.15
C PHE A 43 11.01 0.91 4.57
N VAL A 44 10.45 1.66 5.51
CA VAL A 44 9.03 1.59 5.85
C VAL A 44 8.37 2.91 5.50
N TYR A 45 7.17 2.85 4.94
CA TYR A 45 6.39 4.01 4.53
C TYR A 45 5.02 3.98 5.21
N GLY A 46 4.65 5.09 5.83
CA GLY A 46 3.33 5.31 6.40
C GLY A 46 2.45 6.07 5.42
N CYS A 47 1.39 5.42 4.93
CA CYS A 47 0.38 6.11 4.12
C CYS A 47 -0.46 7.03 5.02
N ASP A 48 -0.69 8.29 4.63
CA ASP A 48 -1.55 9.22 5.37
C ASP A 48 -3.03 8.82 5.22
N SER A 49 -3.39 7.81 6.00
CA SER A 49 -4.65 7.07 5.88
C SER A 49 -5.26 6.84 7.27
N LYS A 50 -5.11 7.82 8.15
CA LYS A 50 -5.73 7.80 9.48
C LYS A 50 -7.25 7.72 9.32
N LEU A 51 -7.90 6.92 10.16
CA LEU A 51 -9.35 6.82 10.17
C LEU A 51 -10.00 7.96 10.96
N ILE A 52 -9.56 8.17 12.19
CA ILE A 52 -10.17 9.13 13.11
C ILE A 52 -9.43 10.46 13.11
N ASN A 53 -10.18 11.56 13.08
CA ASN A 53 -9.69 12.93 13.03
C ASN A 53 -8.76 13.18 11.83
N SER A 54 -9.05 12.52 10.71
CA SER A 54 -8.34 12.79 9.46
C SER A 54 -8.74 14.16 8.92
N LYS A 55 -7.76 14.91 8.40
CA LYS A 55 -8.00 16.13 7.62
C LYS A 55 -7.79 15.89 6.12
N SER A 56 -7.43 14.66 5.75
CA SER A 56 -7.13 14.28 4.38
C SER A 56 -8.41 13.87 3.66
N PHE A 57 -8.65 14.46 2.49
CA PHE A 57 -9.66 14.06 1.51
C PHE A 57 -9.06 13.23 0.37
N GLN A 58 -7.82 12.76 0.56
CA GLN A 58 -7.08 12.04 -0.47
C GLN A 58 -7.68 10.68 -0.77
N GLU A 59 -7.72 10.37 -2.05
CA GLU A 59 -8.14 9.08 -2.56
C GLU A 59 -6.94 8.19 -2.90
N THR A 60 -7.21 6.97 -3.37
CA THR A 60 -6.15 6.03 -3.75
C THR A 60 -5.19 6.59 -4.81
N PRO A 61 -5.65 7.28 -5.87
CA PRO A 61 -4.76 7.92 -6.85
C PRO A 61 -3.84 8.98 -6.23
N ASP A 62 -4.37 9.86 -5.38
CA ASP A 62 -3.60 10.91 -4.70
C ASP A 62 -2.50 10.31 -3.82
N LEU A 63 -2.86 9.31 -3.01
CA LEU A 63 -1.92 8.62 -2.13
C LEU A 63 -0.80 7.92 -2.94
N SER A 64 -1.12 7.44 -4.14
CA SER A 64 -0.19 6.77 -5.06
C SER A 64 0.80 7.73 -5.70
N LEU A 65 0.32 8.90 -6.12
CA LEU A 65 1.18 9.98 -6.62
C LEU A 65 2.11 10.49 -5.52
N ASN A 66 1.58 10.72 -4.31
CA ASN A 66 2.40 11.13 -3.16
C ASN A 66 3.49 10.12 -2.83
N PHE A 67 3.14 8.83 -2.80
CA PHE A 67 4.13 7.77 -2.57
C PHE A 67 5.20 7.76 -3.67
N SER A 68 4.82 7.89 -4.94
CA SER A 68 5.76 7.95 -6.07
C SER A 68 6.75 9.10 -5.95
N ASN A 69 6.25 10.29 -5.59
CA ASN A 69 7.08 11.48 -5.40
C ASN A 69 8.02 11.34 -4.20
N HIS A 70 7.56 10.74 -3.10
CA HIS A 70 8.43 10.43 -1.97
C HIS A 70 9.50 9.39 -2.33
N MET A 71 9.16 8.39 -3.15
CA MET A 71 10.13 7.41 -3.62
C MET A 71 11.25 8.03 -4.47
N SER A 72 10.93 8.96 -5.38
CA SER A 72 11.97 9.62 -6.17
C SER A 72 12.93 10.47 -5.32
N ASN A 73 12.48 10.94 -4.16
CA ASN A 73 13.34 11.69 -3.23
C ASN A 73 14.30 10.79 -2.44
N ILE A 74 13.92 9.54 -2.15
CA ILE A 74 14.74 8.61 -1.35
C ILE A 74 15.59 7.66 -2.21
N ARG A 75 15.40 7.69 -3.54
CA ARG A 75 16.13 6.84 -4.48
C ARG A 75 16.42 7.60 -5.77
N SER A 76 17.68 7.57 -6.19
CA SER A 76 18.07 7.82 -7.56
C SER A 76 18.47 6.51 -8.28
N GLY A 77 18.19 6.45 -9.57
CA GLY A 77 18.66 5.40 -10.49
C GLY A 77 17.87 4.08 -10.51
N SER A 78 18.19 3.24 -11.50
CA SER A 78 17.44 2.02 -11.88
C SER A 78 17.76 0.76 -11.05
N ARG A 79 18.09 0.94 -9.77
CA ARG A 79 18.43 -0.20 -8.89
C ARG A 79 17.18 -0.99 -8.51
N GLN A 80 17.32 -2.31 -8.45
CA GLN A 80 16.24 -3.25 -8.14
C GLN A 80 15.40 -2.79 -6.94
N LEU A 81 14.08 -2.83 -7.11
CA LEU A 81 13.11 -2.40 -6.13
C LEU A 81 12.06 -3.50 -5.90
N ILE A 82 11.85 -3.85 -4.63
CA ILE A 82 10.77 -4.71 -4.17
C ILE A 82 9.82 -3.85 -3.34
N LEU A 83 8.53 -3.95 -3.64
CA LEU A 83 7.49 -3.26 -2.86
C LEU A 83 6.65 -4.27 -2.10
N ILE A 84 6.40 -3.96 -0.84
CA ILE A 84 5.51 -4.74 0.03
C ILE A 84 4.33 -3.85 0.39
N GLY A 85 3.16 -4.11 -0.20
CA GLY A 85 1.93 -3.38 0.08
C GLY A 85 1.05 -4.14 1.07
N ARG A 86 0.86 -3.62 2.29
CA ARG A 86 -0.08 -4.18 3.26
C ARG A 86 -1.45 -3.51 3.12
N SER A 87 -2.52 -4.31 3.04
CA SER A 87 -3.90 -3.85 3.01
C SER A 87 -4.13 -2.71 1.99
N LEU A 88 -4.68 -1.56 2.40
CA LEU A 88 -4.88 -0.37 1.56
C LEU A 88 -3.66 -0.05 0.67
N CYS A 89 -2.44 -0.09 1.21
CA CYS A 89 -1.27 0.32 0.43
C CYS A 89 -0.86 -0.72 -0.62
N GLY A 90 -1.45 -1.91 -0.62
CA GLY A 90 -1.44 -2.78 -1.79
C GLY A 90 -2.20 -2.19 -2.98
N LEU A 91 -3.34 -1.54 -2.74
CA LEU A 91 -4.10 -0.82 -3.79
C LEU A 91 -3.33 0.39 -4.30
N ILE A 92 -2.68 1.13 -3.40
CA ILE A 92 -1.82 2.29 -3.75
C ILE A 92 -0.69 1.86 -4.69
N VAL A 93 -0.03 0.73 -4.41
CA VAL A 93 1.05 0.21 -5.27
C VAL A 93 0.51 -0.22 -6.64
N LYS A 94 -0.71 -0.77 -6.71
CA LYS A 94 -1.36 -1.12 -7.98
C LYS A 94 -1.67 0.13 -8.81
N GLU A 95 -2.34 1.09 -8.20
CA GLU A 95 -2.72 2.37 -8.79
C GLU A 95 -1.48 3.12 -9.31
N MET A 96 -0.42 3.20 -8.52
CA MET A 96 0.85 3.80 -8.92
C MET A 96 1.39 3.21 -10.22
N LYS A 97 1.39 1.87 -10.36
CA LYS A 97 1.86 1.21 -11.57
C LYS A 97 0.94 1.42 -12.76
N GLU A 98 -0.36 1.50 -12.52
CA GLU A 98 -1.35 1.81 -13.55
C GLU A 98 -1.16 3.22 -14.11
N ILE A 99 -1.11 4.24 -13.24
CA ILE A 99 -0.90 5.64 -13.65
C ILE A 99 0.39 5.75 -14.48
N ALA A 100 1.46 5.04 -14.07
CA ALA A 100 2.73 5.05 -14.77
C ALA A 100 2.71 4.36 -16.13
N ARG A 101 1.90 3.30 -16.28
CA ARG A 101 1.69 2.64 -17.58
C ARG A 101 0.95 3.57 -18.53
N ASP A 102 -0.15 4.17 -18.07
CA ASP A 102 -1.02 4.95 -18.93
C ASP A 102 -0.44 6.30 -19.36
N GLY A 103 0.64 6.74 -18.71
CA GLY A 103 1.22 8.07 -18.97
C GLY A 103 0.25 9.21 -18.66
N LYS A 104 -0.79 8.94 -17.86
CA LYS A 104 -1.84 9.90 -17.49
C LYS A 104 -1.30 11.07 -16.68
N GLU A 105 -0.22 10.85 -15.94
CA GLU A 105 0.45 11.87 -15.15
C GLU A 105 1.93 11.97 -15.56
N PRO A 106 2.48 13.19 -15.66
CA PRO A 106 3.88 13.39 -16.00
C PRO A 106 4.76 13.04 -14.80
N PHE A 107 5.06 11.75 -14.62
CA PHE A 107 6.10 11.33 -13.70
C PHE A 107 7.42 11.98 -14.10
N SER A 108 8.16 12.46 -13.10
CA SER A 108 9.54 12.89 -13.33
C SER A 108 10.37 11.72 -13.90
N ARG A 109 11.46 12.03 -14.60
CA ARG A 109 12.37 11.01 -15.14
C ARG A 109 12.82 10.03 -14.05
N ASP A 110 13.08 10.53 -12.84
CA ASP A 110 13.52 9.70 -11.71
C ASP A 110 12.40 8.81 -11.14
N ALA A 111 11.17 9.33 -11.09
CA ALA A 111 10.00 8.53 -10.71
C ALA A 111 9.77 7.41 -11.73
N ALA A 112 9.80 7.71 -13.03
CA ALA A 112 9.68 6.71 -14.09
C ALA A 112 10.79 5.64 -14.02
N ALA A 113 12.05 6.06 -13.83
CA ALA A 113 13.18 5.15 -13.67
C ALA A 113 13.03 4.24 -12.44
N THR A 114 12.52 4.79 -11.33
CA THR A 114 12.24 4.03 -10.10
C THR A 114 11.14 2.99 -10.31
N LEU A 115 10.07 3.36 -11.02
CA LEU A 115 8.95 2.45 -11.29
C LEU A 115 9.32 1.34 -12.27
N ASN A 116 10.27 1.60 -13.16
CA ASN A 116 10.84 0.62 -14.09
C ASN A 116 11.87 -0.30 -13.41
N SER A 117 12.38 0.06 -12.23
CA SER A 117 13.31 -0.78 -11.47
C SER A 117 12.61 -1.76 -10.52
N ILE A 118 11.27 -1.76 -10.49
CA ILE A 118 10.48 -2.71 -9.71
C ILE A 118 10.66 -4.11 -10.28
N SER A 119 11.15 -5.03 -9.46
CA SER A 119 11.36 -6.44 -9.82
C SER A 119 10.39 -7.39 -9.12
N ALA A 120 9.80 -6.97 -8.00
CA ALA A 120 8.78 -7.76 -7.32
C ALA A 120 7.77 -6.88 -6.55
N LEU A 121 6.51 -7.33 -6.54
CA LEU A 121 5.42 -6.79 -5.74
C LEU A 121 4.89 -7.88 -4.81
N LEU A 122 4.81 -7.60 -3.52
CA LEU A 122 4.25 -8.49 -2.51
C LEU A 122 3.06 -7.81 -1.86
N PHE A 123 1.89 -8.44 -1.91
CA PHE A 123 0.65 -7.91 -1.36
C PHE A 123 0.21 -8.72 -0.15
N PHE A 124 0.06 -8.06 1.00
CA PHE A 124 -0.39 -8.68 2.25
C PHE A 124 -1.79 -8.18 2.61
N GLY A 125 -2.81 -8.99 2.34
CA GLY A 125 -4.21 -8.68 2.65
C GLY A 125 -4.76 -7.47 1.89
N ALA A 126 -4.28 -7.21 0.67
CA ALA A 126 -4.76 -6.09 -0.15
C ALA A 126 -6.23 -6.33 -0.58
N PRO A 127 -7.17 -5.44 -0.23
CA PRO A 127 -8.61 -5.64 -0.47
C PRO A 127 -8.97 -5.35 -1.92
N SER A 128 -8.44 -6.15 -2.85
CA SER A 128 -8.59 -5.94 -4.30
C SER A 128 -10.02 -6.14 -4.78
N GLU A 129 -10.79 -6.96 -4.06
CA GLU A 129 -12.22 -7.20 -4.27
C GLU A 129 -13.08 -6.47 -3.22
N GLY A 130 -12.47 -5.52 -2.50
CA GLY A 130 -13.07 -4.82 -1.38
C GLY A 130 -13.08 -5.63 -0.09
N LEU A 131 -13.65 -5.02 0.94
CA LEU A 131 -13.80 -5.57 2.27
C LEU A 131 -15.18 -5.22 2.85
N ASP A 132 -15.56 -5.92 3.91
CA ASP A 132 -16.74 -5.56 4.71
C ASP A 132 -16.37 -4.37 5.61
N ASN A 133 -16.76 -3.18 5.18
CA ASN A 133 -16.26 -1.91 5.70
C ASN A 133 -17.32 -1.10 6.46
N GLU A 134 -18.51 -1.66 6.76
CA GLU A 134 -19.60 -0.92 7.42
C GLU A 134 -19.15 -0.23 8.71
N VAL A 135 -18.39 -0.95 9.55
CA VAL A 135 -17.85 -0.39 10.81
C VAL A 135 -16.86 0.74 10.54
N LEU A 136 -16.05 0.62 9.49
CA LEU A 136 -15.09 1.67 9.13
C LEU A 136 -15.81 2.91 8.61
N GLU A 137 -16.84 2.73 7.78
CA GLU A 137 -17.67 3.83 7.28
C GLU A 137 -18.34 4.58 8.42
N LEU A 138 -18.86 3.87 9.42
CA LEU A 138 -19.41 4.47 10.64
C LEU A 138 -18.36 5.28 11.42
N MET A 139 -17.10 4.81 11.46
CA MET A 139 -16.02 5.49 12.16
C MET A 139 -15.61 6.81 11.48
N VAL A 140 -15.74 6.91 10.16
CA VAL A 140 -15.33 8.08 9.37
C VAL A 140 -16.50 8.92 8.89
N LYS A 141 -17.73 8.62 9.34
CA LYS A 141 -18.91 9.37 8.96
C LYS A 141 -18.69 10.86 9.20
N ASP A 142 -19.01 11.66 8.18
CA ASP A 142 -18.87 13.12 8.17
C ASP A 142 -17.42 13.63 8.31
N GLN A 143 -16.41 12.76 8.15
CA GLN A 143 -14.99 13.13 8.07
C GLN A 143 -14.52 13.25 6.61
N PRO A 144 -13.47 14.06 6.33
CA PRO A 144 -12.96 14.26 4.95
C PRO A 144 -12.53 12.99 4.21
N ASN A 145 -12.16 11.93 4.92
CA ASN A 145 -11.68 10.66 4.38
C ASN A 145 -12.79 9.61 4.18
N ASP A 146 -14.07 9.99 4.32
CA ASP A 146 -15.20 9.06 4.21
C ASP A 146 -15.25 8.35 2.86
N TYR A 147 -15.00 9.09 1.78
CA TYR A 147 -15.00 8.58 0.43
C TYR A 147 -13.92 7.51 0.23
N LEU A 148 -12.70 7.75 0.71
CA LEU A 148 -11.62 6.76 0.65
C LEU A 148 -12.07 5.44 1.29
N VAL A 149 -12.66 5.49 2.50
CA VAL A 149 -13.13 4.27 3.18
C VAL A 149 -14.29 3.62 2.44
N LYS A 150 -15.24 4.40 1.92
CA LYS A 150 -16.37 3.91 1.13
C LYS A 150 -15.93 3.17 -0.13
N THR A 151 -14.88 3.65 -0.80
CA THR A 151 -14.33 2.97 -1.99
C THR A 151 -13.70 1.61 -1.66
N LEU A 152 -13.44 1.29 -0.39
CA LEU A 152 -12.93 -0.02 0.01
C LEU A 152 -14.00 -1.11 0.11
N GLY A 153 -15.28 -0.75 -0.01
CA GLY A 153 -16.39 -1.71 0.06
C GLY A 153 -16.42 -2.71 -1.11
N ARG A 154 -17.00 -3.89 -0.88
CA ARG A 154 -17.11 -4.98 -1.89
C ARG A 154 -17.78 -4.57 -3.20
N SER A 155 -18.71 -3.62 -3.14
CA SER A 155 -19.46 -3.15 -4.31
C SER A 155 -18.77 -1.99 -5.06
N SER A 156 -17.54 -1.63 -4.68
CA SER A 156 -16.81 -0.49 -5.22
C SER A 156 -16.54 -0.62 -6.72
N GLY A 157 -17.08 0.33 -7.50
CA GLY A 157 -16.75 0.46 -8.92
C GLY A 157 -15.28 0.84 -9.15
N VAL A 158 -14.71 1.64 -8.23
CA VAL A 158 -13.31 2.07 -8.30
C VAL A 158 -12.36 0.87 -8.21
N LEU A 159 -12.59 -0.04 -7.25
CA LEU A 159 -11.76 -1.24 -7.11
C LEU A 159 -11.89 -2.19 -8.31
N ARG A 160 -13.10 -2.34 -8.87
CA ARG A 160 -13.29 -3.14 -10.08
C ARG A 160 -12.50 -2.58 -11.26
N THR A 161 -12.56 -1.26 -11.47
CA THR A 161 -11.79 -0.59 -12.52
C THR A 161 -10.28 -0.77 -12.32
N GLN A 162 -9.78 -0.51 -11.10
CA GLN A 162 -8.37 -0.70 -10.77
C GLN A 162 -7.92 -2.16 -10.98
N MET A 163 -8.75 -3.13 -10.60
CA MET A 163 -8.43 -4.54 -10.79
C MET A 163 -8.25 -4.89 -12.27
N VAL A 164 -9.17 -4.43 -13.13
CA VAL A 164 -9.10 -4.65 -14.58
C VAL A 164 -7.85 -3.98 -15.16
N ALA A 165 -7.55 -2.76 -14.75
CA ALA A 165 -6.41 -2.03 -15.26
C ALA A 165 -5.07 -2.60 -14.75
N PHE A 166 -4.99 -3.01 -13.48
CA PHE A 166 -3.81 -3.66 -12.91
C PHE A 166 -3.55 -5.03 -13.54
N ARG A 167 -4.58 -5.77 -13.96
CA ARG A 167 -4.40 -7.02 -14.70
C ARG A 167 -3.56 -6.82 -15.96
N ARG A 168 -3.78 -5.73 -16.70
CA ARG A 168 -2.96 -5.38 -17.88
C ARG A 168 -1.51 -5.09 -17.49
N VAL A 169 -1.31 -4.31 -16.42
CA VAL A 169 0.04 -4.06 -15.86
C VAL A 169 0.73 -5.37 -15.55
N PHE A 170 0.04 -6.30 -14.87
CA PHE A 170 0.58 -7.60 -14.50
C PHE A 170 0.95 -8.45 -15.73
N GLU A 171 0.08 -8.51 -16.74
CA GLU A 171 0.30 -9.27 -17.97
C GLU A 171 1.47 -8.72 -18.81
N GLU A 172 1.69 -7.40 -18.83
CA GLU A 172 2.73 -6.74 -19.62
C GLU A 172 4.08 -6.64 -18.90
N SER A 173 4.10 -6.81 -17.58
CA SER A 173 5.29 -6.55 -16.78
C SER A 173 6.14 -7.78 -16.53
N ARG A 174 7.45 -7.57 -16.38
CA ARG A 174 8.44 -8.62 -16.09
C ARG A 174 8.74 -8.80 -14.60
N PHE A 175 8.01 -8.12 -13.72
CA PHE A 175 8.20 -8.26 -12.27
C PHE A 175 7.39 -9.43 -11.70
N LEU A 176 7.90 -10.04 -10.64
CA LEU A 176 7.17 -11.08 -9.91
C LEU A 176 6.09 -10.46 -9.04
N THR A 177 4.93 -11.12 -8.94
CA THR A 177 3.86 -10.68 -8.03
C THR A 177 3.42 -11.81 -7.12
N PHE A 178 3.32 -11.51 -5.82
CA PHE A 178 2.88 -12.45 -4.80
C PHE A 178 1.72 -11.87 -4.00
N TRP A 179 0.73 -12.71 -3.69
CA TRP A 179 -0.39 -12.36 -2.83
C TRP A 179 -0.43 -13.27 -1.61
N TYR A 180 -0.54 -12.66 -0.44
CA TYR A 180 -0.68 -13.31 0.84
C TYR A 180 -2.00 -12.83 1.46
N TYR A 181 -2.88 -13.76 1.82
CA TYR A 181 -4.16 -13.46 2.46
C TYR A 181 -4.38 -14.37 3.67
N GLY A 182 -5.13 -13.86 4.65
CA GLY A 182 -5.58 -14.66 5.80
C GLY A 182 -6.93 -15.31 5.49
N THR A 183 -7.14 -16.52 5.99
CA THR A 183 -8.40 -17.28 5.84
C THR A 183 -9.27 -17.22 7.10
N GLU A 184 -8.70 -16.82 8.24
CA GLU A 184 -9.42 -16.67 9.49
C GLU A 184 -10.11 -15.31 9.59
N MET A 185 -11.34 -15.30 10.09
CA MET A 185 -12.02 -14.05 10.40
C MET A 185 -11.33 -13.35 11.55
N THR A 186 -10.95 -12.10 11.34
CA THR A 186 -10.45 -11.25 12.43
C THR A 186 -11.63 -10.75 13.27
N PRO A 187 -11.49 -10.63 14.59
CA PRO A 187 -12.54 -10.04 15.41
C PRO A 187 -12.84 -8.62 14.93
N THR A 188 -14.07 -8.37 14.48
CA THR A 188 -14.49 -7.04 14.05
C THR A 188 -14.44 -6.08 15.25
N PRO A 189 -13.81 -4.91 15.12
CA PRO A 189 -13.82 -3.90 16.17
C PRO A 189 -15.26 -3.58 16.57
N LYS A 190 -15.63 -3.79 17.83
CA LYS A 190 -16.92 -3.37 18.37
C LYS A 190 -16.80 -1.91 18.81
N GLN A 191 -17.76 -1.08 18.42
CA GLN A 191 -17.87 0.28 18.96
C GLN A 191 -18.11 0.17 20.47
N VAL A 192 -17.17 0.67 21.28
CA VAL A 192 -17.38 0.83 22.72
C VAL A 192 -18.22 2.10 22.86
N ARG A 193 -19.50 1.95 23.20
CA ARG A 193 -20.34 3.09 23.62
C ARG A 193 -19.82 3.54 24.98
N ASN A 194 -19.30 4.76 25.06
CA ASN A 194 -19.14 5.49 26.31
C ASN A 194 -20.46 6.16 26.67
#